data_AF-A0AAN7ANL5-F1
#
_entry.id   AF-A0AAN7ANL5-F1
#
_cell.length_a   1.000
_cell.length_b   1.000
_cell.length_c   1.000
_cell.angle_alpha   90.00
_cell.angle_beta   90.00
_cell.angle_gamma   90.00
#
_symmetry.space_group_name_H-M   'P 1'
#
loop_
_entity.id
_entity.type
_entity.pdbx_description
1 polymer ?
#
loop_
_entity_poly.entity_id
_entity_poly.type
_entity_poly.pdbx_seq_one_letter_code
_entity_poly.pdbx_strand_id
1 'polypeptide(L)'
;MDRALFVKNLSYNVTPEELFDLFGKYGPIRQVRQGIASNTKGTAFVVYEDVLDAKQACDKLNGYNFQNRYLVVLYHQPDKMIRSKEDLDIRKENLERLKKQHGID
;
A
#
# COMPACT_ATOMS: atom_id res chain seq x y z
N MET A 1 13.62 7.15 -7.03
CA MET A 1 13.52 6.13 -5.97
C MET A 1 13.13 6.84 -4.70
N ASP A 2 12.25 6.26 -3.90
CA ASP A 2 11.75 6.86 -2.66
C ASP A 2 12.17 5.96 -1.48
N ARG A 3 12.33 6.55 -0.30
CA ARG A 3 12.59 5.85 0.96
C ARG A 3 11.33 5.20 1.52
N ALA A 4 10.16 5.65 1.08
CA ALA A 4 8.87 5.11 1.45
C ALA A 4 8.42 4.00 0.50
N LEU A 5 8.02 2.87 1.07
CA LEU A 5 7.39 1.76 0.38
C LEU A 5 5.92 1.67 0.78
N PHE A 6 5.08 1.35 -0.20
CA PHE A 6 3.69 0.96 -0.01
C PHE A 6 3.56 -0.55 -0.14
N VAL A 7 3.10 -1.17 0.93
CA VAL A 7 2.91 -2.62 1.05
C VAL A 7 1.43 -2.92 0.97
N LYS A 8 1.05 -3.86 0.11
CA LYS A 8 -0.32 -4.34 -0.04
C LYS A 8 -0.39 -5.85 0.13
N ASN A 9 -1.61 -6.34 0.24
CA ASN A 9 -1.94 -7.76 0.37
C ASN A 9 -1.46 -8.39 1.69
N LEU A 10 -1.25 -7.56 2.72
CA LEU A 10 -0.95 -8.04 4.05
C LEU A 10 -2.13 -8.81 4.63
N SER A 11 -1.82 -9.80 5.45
CA SER A 11 -2.80 -10.44 6.32
C SER A 11 -3.44 -9.39 7.23
N TYR A 12 -4.73 -9.55 7.52
CA TYR A 12 -5.47 -8.65 8.40
C TYR A 12 -5.10 -8.79 9.88
N ASN A 13 -4.29 -9.80 10.20
CA ASN A 13 -3.82 -10.09 11.55
C ASN A 13 -2.33 -9.72 11.74
N VAL A 14 -1.67 -9.15 10.73
CA VAL A 14 -0.26 -8.77 10.84
C VAL A 14 -0.07 -7.71 11.91
N THR A 15 0.93 -7.88 12.77
CA THR A 15 1.24 -6.88 13.80
C THR A 15 2.33 -5.91 13.33
N PRO A 16 2.41 -4.69 13.91
CA PRO A 16 3.48 -3.76 13.59
C PRO A 16 4.87 -4.35 13.84
N GLU A 17 5.04 -5.12 14.90
CA GLU A 17 6.29 -5.78 15.28
C GLU A 17 6.76 -6.75 14.20
N GLU A 18 5.85 -7.57 13.66
CA GLU A 18 6.18 -8.48 12.55
C GLU A 18 6.63 -7.73 11.28
N LEU A 19 6.06 -6.56 11.02
CA LEU A 19 6.51 -5.70 9.91
C LEU A 19 7.90 -5.12 10.18
N PHE A 20 8.18 -4.67 11.40
CA PHE A 20 9.51 -4.22 11.78
C PHE A 20 10.54 -5.34 11.65
N ASP A 21 10.21 -6.56 12.08
CA ASP A 21 11.10 -7.72 11.97
C ASP A 21 11.34 -8.14 10.51
N LEU A 22 10.30 -8.10 9.67
CA LEU A 22 10.43 -8.47 8.25
C LEU A 22 11.23 -7.44 7.47
N PHE A 23 10.87 -6.16 7.58
CA PHE A 23 11.48 -5.08 6.80
C PHE A 23 12.82 -4.62 7.39
N GLY A 24 13.04 -4.77 8.69
CA GLY A 24 14.26 -4.34 9.39
C GLY A 24 15.51 -5.11 8.96
N LYS A 25 15.33 -6.31 8.37
CA LYS A 25 16.42 -7.13 7.79
C LYS A 25 17.18 -6.43 6.67
N TYR A 26 16.57 -5.42 6.04
CA TYR A 26 17.13 -4.71 4.90
C TYR A 26 17.74 -3.36 5.26
N GLY A 27 17.50 -2.86 6.48
CA GLY A 27 18.03 -1.59 6.94
C GLY A 27 17.20 -0.94 8.05
N PRO A 28 17.72 0.15 8.66
CA PRO A 28 17.03 0.90 9.71
C PRO A 28 15.71 1.49 9.21
N ILE A 29 14.62 1.14 9.89
CA ILE A 29 13.28 1.66 9.62
C ILE A 29 13.07 2.92 10.45
N ARG A 30 12.70 4.01 9.76
CA ARG A 30 12.27 5.26 10.37
C ARG A 30 10.85 5.17 10.91
N GLN A 31 9.94 4.57 10.13
CA GLN A 31 8.53 4.48 10.51
C GLN A 31 7.80 3.34 9.78
N VAL A 32 6.90 2.65 10.49
CA VAL A 32 5.86 1.79 9.90
C VAL A 32 4.49 2.36 10.25
N ARG A 33 3.58 2.43 9.27
CA ARG A 33 2.17 2.80 9.47
C ARG A 33 1.27 1.78 8.79
N GLN A 34 0.51 1.04 9.58
CA GLN A 34 -0.51 0.12 9.06
C GLN A 34 -1.83 0.85 8.79
N GLY A 35 -2.53 0.44 7.74
CA GLY A 35 -3.90 0.86 7.48
C GLY A 35 -4.86 0.18 8.45
N ILE A 36 -5.56 0.97 9.27
CA ILE A 36 -6.50 0.49 10.30
C ILE A 36 -7.97 0.61 9.86
N ALA A 37 -8.26 1.42 8.85
CA ALA A 37 -9.63 1.63 8.37
C ALA A 37 -10.06 0.48 7.45
N SER A 38 -11.36 0.25 7.32
CA SER A 38 -11.92 -0.82 6.48
C SER A 38 -11.41 -0.79 5.03
N ASN A 39 -11.18 0.41 4.48
CA ASN A 39 -10.66 0.63 3.13
C ASN A 39 -9.14 0.58 3.01
N THR A 40 -8.40 0.56 4.12
CA THR A 40 -6.91 0.52 4.12
C THR A 40 -6.35 -0.71 4.82
N LYS A 41 -7.19 -1.54 5.44
CA LYS A 41 -6.78 -2.78 6.09
C LYS A 41 -6.06 -3.70 5.09
N GLY A 42 -4.97 -4.32 5.52
CA GLY A 42 -4.12 -5.13 4.65
C GLY A 42 -3.12 -4.31 3.81
N THR A 43 -2.95 -3.03 4.15
CA THR A 43 -1.89 -2.18 3.58
C THR A 43 -1.03 -1.56 4.68
N ALA A 44 0.21 -1.20 4.34
CA ALA A 44 1.10 -0.47 5.22
C ALA A 44 2.05 0.44 4.43
N PHE A 45 2.56 1.46 5.10
CA PHE A 45 3.71 2.24 4.66
C PHE A 45 4.91 1.91 5.51
N VAL A 46 6.04 1.64 4.87
CA VAL A 46 7.34 1.42 5.52
C VAL A 46 8.30 2.48 5.01
N VAL A 47 8.88 3.25 5.91
CA VAL A 47 9.80 4.34 5.59
C VAL A 47 11.17 3.96 6.14
N TYR A 48 12.15 3.83 5.26
CA TYR A 48 13.55 3.61 5.63
C TYR A 48 14.27 4.94 5.89
N GLU A 49 15.38 4.90 6.62
CA GLU A 49 16.29 6.05 6.71
C GLU A 49 17.04 6.27 5.37
N ASP A 50 17.41 5.19 4.68
CA ASP A 50 18.13 5.21 3.40
C ASP A 50 17.30 4.67 2.21
N VAL A 51 17.57 5.21 1.02
CA VAL A 51 16.86 4.85 -0.23
C VAL A 51 17.32 3.51 -0.82
N LEU A 52 18.58 3.12 -0.60
CA LEU A 52 19.15 1.85 -1.04
C LEU A 52 18.55 0.69 -0.25
N ASP A 53 18.28 0.88 1.04
CA ASP A 53 17.61 -0.11 1.89
C ASP A 53 16.16 -0.34 1.42
N ALA A 54 15.44 0.76 1.14
CA ALA A 54 14.11 0.70 0.55
C ALA A 54 14.11 -0.04 -0.81
N LYS A 55 15.13 0.19 -1.64
CA LYS A 55 15.29 -0.54 -2.90
C LYS A 55 15.49 -2.04 -2.67
N GLN A 56 16.43 -2.42 -1.81
CA GLN A 56 16.70 -3.82 -1.52
C GLN A 56 15.46 -4.53 -0.96
N ALA A 57 14.75 -3.88 -0.04
CA ALA A 57 13.51 -4.39 0.52
C ALA A 57 12.43 -4.56 -0.56
N CYS A 58 12.25 -3.58 -1.45
CA CYS A 58 11.29 -3.66 -2.55
C CYS A 58 11.59 -4.83 -3.49
N ASP A 59 12.85 -4.97 -3.91
CA ASP A 59 13.27 -6.02 -4.85
C ASP A 59 13.13 -7.43 -4.25
N LYS A 60 13.32 -7.58 -2.93
CA LYS A 60 13.30 -8.88 -2.26
C LYS A 60 11.93 -9.27 -1.70
N LEU A 61 11.14 -8.30 -1.23
CA LEU A 61 9.86 -8.55 -0.57
C LEU A 61 8.66 -8.46 -1.51
N ASN A 62 8.81 -7.88 -2.70
CA ASN A 62 7.74 -7.94 -3.69
C ASN A 62 7.55 -9.38 -4.19
N GLY A 63 6.36 -9.94 -4.00
CA GLY A 63 6.07 -11.35 -4.28
C GLY A 63 6.53 -12.31 -3.18
N TYR A 64 6.99 -11.83 -2.02
CA TYR A 64 7.37 -12.69 -0.90
C TYR A 64 6.14 -13.26 -0.20
N ASN A 65 6.15 -14.57 0.11
CA ASN A 65 5.07 -15.20 0.87
C ASN A 65 5.22 -14.91 2.37
N PHE A 66 4.28 -14.16 2.91
CA PHE A 66 4.20 -13.81 4.32
C PHE A 66 2.79 -14.09 4.84
N GLN A 67 2.68 -14.94 5.87
CA GLN A 67 1.40 -15.38 6.43
C GLN A 67 0.42 -15.91 5.36
N ASN A 68 0.90 -16.79 4.47
CA ASN A 68 0.15 -17.39 3.35
C ASN A 68 -0.39 -16.38 2.33
N ARG A 69 0.23 -15.20 2.23
CA ARG A 69 -0.10 -14.18 1.24
C ARG A 69 1.15 -13.65 0.57
N TYR A 70 1.10 -13.52 -0.76
CA TYR A 70 2.18 -12.93 -1.52
C TYR A 70 2.10 -11.41 -1.45
N LEU A 71 3.09 -10.78 -0.82
CA LEU A 71 3.13 -9.34 -0.65
C LEU A 71 3.26 -8.62 -1.98
N VAL A 72 2.66 -7.44 -2.08
CA VAL A 72 2.93 -6.49 -3.17
C VAL A 72 3.62 -5.30 -2.56
N VAL A 73 4.88 -5.08 -2.93
CA VAL A 73 5.71 -3.99 -2.40
C VAL A 73 6.06 -3.05 -3.54
N LEU A 74 5.67 -1.79 -3.39
CA LEU A 74 5.82 -0.75 -4.40
C LEU A 74 6.49 0.46 -3.77
N TYR A 75 7.20 1.26 -4.55
CA TYR A 75 7.58 2.59 -4.10
C TYR A 75 6.35 3.45 -3.83
N HIS A 76 6.41 4.27 -2.79
CA HIS A 76 5.41 5.30 -2.58
C HIS A 76 5.45 6.30 -3.74
N GLN A 77 4.28 6.60 -4.32
CA GLN A 77 4.13 7.53 -5.44
C GLN A 77 2.92 8.44 -5.18
N PRO A 78 3.07 9.51 -4.39
CA PRO A 78 1.94 10.34 -3.94
C PRO A 78 1.19 10.99 -5.10
N ASP A 79 1.91 11.48 -6.12
CA ASP A 79 1.28 12.09 -7.31
C ASP A 79 0.38 11.12 -8.07
N LYS A 80 0.81 9.86 -8.18
CA LYS A 80 -0.01 8.81 -8.82
C LYS A 80 -1.24 8.47 -7.98
N MET A 81 -1.09 8.46 -6.65
CA MET A 81 -2.23 8.22 -5.75
C MET A 81 -3.28 9.33 -5.86
N ILE A 82 -2.87 10.60 -5.90
CA ILE A 82 -3.78 11.74 -6.06
C ILE A 82 -4.55 11.61 -7.37
N ARG A 83 -3.84 11.42 -8.49
CA ARG A 83 -4.48 11.24 -9.81
C ARG A 83 -5.44 10.04 -9.83
N SER A 84 -5.05 8.91 -9.23
CA SER A 84 -5.92 7.74 -9.18
C SER A 84 -7.21 7.98 -8.39
N LYS A 85 -7.16 8.84 -7.36
CA LYS A 85 -8.34 9.21 -6.58
C LYS A 85 -9.28 10.10 -7.40
N GLU A 86 -8.73 11.11 -8.08
CA GLU A 86 -9.51 11.97 -8.98
C GLU A 86 -10.21 11.15 -10.07
N ASP A 87 -9.50 10.22 -10.71
CA ASP A 87 -10.06 9.33 -11.73
C ASP A 87 -11.22 8.47 -11.18
N LEU A 88 -11.08 7.95 -9.94
CA LEU A 88 -12.13 7.17 -9.28
C LEU A 88 -13.37 8.01 -8.94
N ASP A 89 -13.17 9.24 -8.49
CA ASP A 89 -14.26 10.16 -8.16
C ASP A 89 -15.05 10.53 -9.43
N ILE A 90 -14.36 10.81 -10.54
CA ILE A 90 -14.97 11.04 -11.86
C ILE A 90 -15.74 9.79 -12.33
N ARG A 91 -15.16 8.59 -12.17
CA ARG A 91 -15.82 7.32 -12.55
C ARG A 91 -17.11 7.12 -11.75
N LYS A 92 -17.09 7.45 -10.46
CA LYS A 92 -18.24 7.32 -9.57
C LYS A 92 -19.36 8.28 -9.94
N GLU A 93 -19.05 9.55 -10.20
CA GLU A 93 -20.03 10.55 -10.65
C GLU A 93 -20.69 10.14 -11.97
N ASN A 94 -19.91 9.66 -12.95
CA ASN A 94 -20.43 9.16 -14.21
C ASN A 94 -21.38 7.97 -14.03
N LEU A 95 -21.04 7.05 -13.12
CA LEU A 95 -21.90 5.90 -12.81
C LEU A 95 -23.23 6.33 -12.18
N GLU A 96 -23.19 7.29 -11.25
CA GLU A 96 -24.40 7.84 -10.62
C GLU A 96 -25.30 8.56 -11.64
N ARG A 97 -24.71 9.31 -12.57
CA ARG A 97 -25.46 9.94 -13.68
C ARG A 97 -26.14 8.92 -14.57
N LEU A 98 -25.44 7.84 -14.92
CA LEU A 98 -25.99 6.77 -15.77
C LEU A 98 -27.12 6.01 -15.06
N LYS A 99 -26.96 5.70 -13.78
CA LYS A 99 -28.00 5.08 -12.95
C LYS A 99 -29.29 5.92 -12.92
N LYS A 100 -29.15 7.23 -12.69
CA LYS A 100 -30.28 8.18 -12.74
C LYS A 100 -30.94 8.23 -14.12
N GLN A 101 -30.14 8.24 -15.20
CA GLN A 101 -30.65 8.28 -16.56
C GLN A 101 -31.47 7.04 -16.92
N HIS A 102 -31.13 5.88 -16.37
CA HIS A 102 -31.81 4.61 -16.64
C HIS A 102 -32.84 4.21 -15.57
N GLY A 103 -33.08 5.06 -14.56
CA GLY A 103 -34.04 4.78 -13.47
C GLY A 103 -33.67 3.55 -12.64
N ILE A 104 -32.37 3.27 -12.51
CA ILE A 104 -31.84 2.14 -11.72
C ILE A 104 -31.35 2.72 -10.39
N ASP A 105 -32.20 2.70 -9.37
CA ASP A 105 -31.82 2.94 -7.97
C ASP A 105 -31.39 1.64 -7.28
#